data_AF-A0A8H4EUG2-F1
#
_entry.id   AF-A0A8H4EUG2-F1
#
_cell.length_a   1.000
_cell.length_b   1.000
_cell.length_c   1.000
_cell.angle_alpha   90.00
_cell.angle_beta   90.00
_cell.angle_gamma   90.00
#
_symmetry.space_group_name_H-M   'P 1'
#
loop_
_entity.id
_entity.type
_entity.pdbx_description
1 polymer ?
#
loop_
_entity_poly.entity_id
_entity_poly.type
_entity_poly.pdbx_seq_one_letter_code
_entity_poly.pdbx_strand_id
1 'polypeptide(L)'
;MIKMITDSKIILSDMACMLLSNITKYQDISMKFLKMENQQVEGLSNSTKAIDQLVDVFVRGLDRVYNKEAEYHFLASVFANVTMLPQGREYFLTTASYDDVTPLSKLIVFTEHPNIIRRGGVISCLKNCCFAIEHHLDMLSPSKINVLPYILLPLCGPEEFDLDDMEGMPEDIQLLPSDKKREPDAYLRQTLLESIVLLTTTRQGRMILRQKKVYPVIRQMHLVESDEKVSIVVEQVVNMLMRDEGPEEDNIVENIRSENPDLGNDNTIEEI
;
A
#
# COMPACT_ATOMS: atom_id res chain seq x y z
N MET A 1 4.55 7.94 -24.39
CA MET A 1 4.73 8.26 -22.95
C MET A 1 5.49 7.15 -22.23
N ILE A 2 4.98 5.91 -22.18
CA ILE A 2 5.67 4.78 -21.51
C ILE A 2 7.12 4.63 -21.99
N LYS A 3 7.37 4.60 -23.32
CA LYS A 3 8.73 4.56 -23.88
C LYS A 3 9.66 5.69 -23.40
N MET A 4 9.12 6.87 -23.10
CA MET A 4 9.92 7.99 -22.57
C MET A 4 10.25 7.80 -21.09
N ILE A 5 9.37 7.15 -20.33
CA ILE A 5 9.58 6.86 -18.91
C ILE A 5 10.60 5.73 -18.78
N THR A 6 10.47 4.68 -19.60
CA THR A 6 11.31 3.48 -19.54
C THR A 6 12.65 3.61 -20.27
N ASP A 7 12.96 4.74 -20.89
CA ASP A 7 14.28 4.97 -21.52
C ASP A 7 15.16 5.77 -20.57
N SER A 8 16.28 5.17 -20.14
CA SER A 8 17.22 5.76 -19.19
C SER A 8 17.96 7.00 -19.70
N LYS A 9 17.87 7.32 -21.00
CA LYS A 9 18.55 8.48 -21.61
C LYS A 9 17.64 9.70 -21.72
N ILE A 10 16.33 9.55 -21.48
CA ILE A 10 15.37 10.62 -21.67
C ILE A 10 15.35 11.53 -20.45
N ILE A 11 15.62 12.81 -20.68
CA ILE A 11 15.63 13.86 -19.63
C ILE A 11 14.20 14.19 -19.17
N LEU A 12 13.21 13.97 -20.04
CA LEU A 12 11.81 14.32 -19.80
C LEU A 12 11.02 13.22 -19.06
N SER A 13 11.68 12.19 -18.51
CA SER A 13 10.99 11.04 -17.90
C SER A 13 10.11 11.45 -16.72
N ASP A 14 10.56 12.37 -15.85
CA ASP A 14 9.76 12.84 -14.72
C ASP A 14 8.54 13.65 -15.16
N MET A 15 8.66 14.51 -16.18
CA MET A 15 7.52 15.21 -16.77
C MET A 15 6.51 14.25 -17.40
N ALA A 16 6.99 13.17 -18.03
CA ALA A 16 6.13 12.12 -18.54
C ALA A 16 5.42 11.37 -17.39
N CYS A 17 6.09 11.12 -16.26
CA CYS A 17 5.46 10.55 -15.07
C CYS A 17 4.38 11.49 -14.49
N MET A 18 4.66 12.79 -14.41
CA MET A 18 3.68 13.79 -13.96
C MET A 18 2.44 13.80 -14.85
N LEU A 19 2.62 13.82 -16.18
CA LEU A 19 1.51 13.77 -17.11
C LEU A 19 0.74 12.45 -16.98
N LEU A 20 1.45 11.32 -16.88
CA LEU A 20 0.84 10.01 -16.67
C LEU A 20 -0.04 10.00 -15.42
N SER A 21 0.48 10.53 -14.30
CA SER A 21 -0.25 10.60 -13.02
C SER A 21 -1.56 11.39 -13.13
N ASN A 22 -1.62 12.40 -13.99
CA ASN A 22 -2.84 13.18 -14.20
C ASN A 22 -3.85 12.44 -15.08
N ILE A 23 -3.40 11.77 -16.15
CA ILE A 23 -4.30 11.05 -17.05
C ILE A 23 -4.82 9.74 -16.43
N THR A 24 -4.08 9.10 -15.53
CA THR A 24 -4.54 7.87 -14.85
C THR A 24 -5.63 8.14 -13.81
N LYS A 25 -5.95 9.40 -13.51
CA LYS A 25 -7.14 9.73 -12.69
C LYS A 25 -8.45 9.34 -13.37
N TYR A 26 -8.44 9.19 -14.70
CA TYR A 26 -9.60 8.71 -15.44
C TYR A 26 -9.61 7.19 -15.50
N GLN A 27 -10.68 6.58 -14.97
CA GLN A 27 -10.84 5.12 -14.86
C GLN A 27 -10.61 4.38 -16.19
N ASP A 28 -11.17 4.88 -17.30
CA ASP A 28 -10.98 4.29 -18.64
C ASP A 28 -9.51 4.23 -19.05
N ILE A 29 -8.73 5.24 -18.68
CA ILE A 29 -7.30 5.31 -18.99
C ILE A 29 -6.54 4.30 -18.12
N SER A 30 -6.86 4.22 -16.83
CA SER A 30 -6.27 3.22 -15.91
C SER A 30 -6.57 1.78 -16.35
N MET A 31 -7.79 1.49 -16.79
CA MET A 31 -8.16 0.19 -17.36
C MET A 31 -7.39 -0.14 -18.63
N LYS A 32 -7.24 0.83 -19.55
CA LYS A 32 -6.43 0.65 -20.76
C LYS A 32 -4.95 0.48 -20.43
N PHE A 33 -4.45 1.23 -19.45
CA PHE A 33 -3.06 1.19 -19.02
C PHE A 33 -2.69 -0.19 -18.42
N LEU A 34 -3.58 -0.79 -17.61
CA LEU A 34 -3.38 -2.13 -17.05
C LEU A 34 -3.19 -3.22 -18.12
N LYS A 35 -3.80 -3.04 -19.30
CA LYS A 35 -3.74 -3.99 -20.43
C LYS A 35 -2.69 -3.60 -21.48
N MET A 36 -1.97 -2.49 -21.27
CA MET A 36 -1.05 -1.96 -22.26
C MET A 36 0.23 -2.78 -22.30
N GLU A 37 0.66 -3.14 -23.50
CA GLU A 37 1.97 -3.74 -23.76
C GLU A 37 2.93 -2.70 -24.34
N ASN A 38 4.21 -2.93 -24.12
CA ASN A 38 5.33 -2.17 -24.65
C ASN A 38 6.45 -3.15 -25.07
N GLN A 39 7.39 -2.65 -25.85
CA GLN A 39 8.60 -3.41 -26.16
C GLN A 39 9.36 -3.72 -24.88
N GLN A 40 9.94 -4.92 -24.78
CA GLN A 40 10.83 -5.26 -23.69
C GLN A 40 12.01 -4.28 -23.68
N VAL A 41 12.32 -3.76 -22.50
CA VAL A 41 13.40 -2.78 -22.32
C VAL A 41 14.58 -3.50 -21.69
N GLU A 42 15.61 -3.73 -22.50
CA GLU A 42 16.82 -4.40 -22.08
C GLU A 42 17.45 -3.66 -20.89
N GLY A 43 17.82 -4.42 -19.86
CA GLY A 43 18.39 -3.86 -18.65
C GLY A 43 17.40 -3.04 -17.84
N LEU A 44 16.08 -3.10 -18.08
CA LEU A 44 15.03 -2.58 -17.18
C LEU A 44 14.16 -3.72 -16.61
N SER A 45 13.45 -4.43 -17.48
CA SER A 45 12.43 -5.43 -17.14
C SER A 45 12.36 -6.52 -18.21
N ASN A 46 12.02 -7.74 -17.78
CA ASN A 46 11.77 -8.85 -18.69
C ASN A 46 10.32 -8.93 -19.19
N SER A 47 9.43 -8.09 -18.65
CA SER A 47 8.03 -8.05 -19.05
C SER A 47 7.79 -7.14 -20.24
N THR A 48 6.81 -7.52 -21.07
CA THR A 48 6.23 -6.67 -22.11
C THR A 48 5.06 -5.83 -21.59
N LYS A 49 4.53 -6.08 -20.38
CA LYS A 49 3.45 -5.26 -19.82
C LYS A 49 3.99 -3.91 -19.38
N ALA A 50 3.32 -2.84 -19.78
CA ALA A 50 3.74 -1.47 -19.46
C ALA A 50 3.78 -1.23 -17.94
N ILE A 51 2.80 -1.75 -17.19
CA ILE A 51 2.74 -1.58 -15.74
C ILE A 51 3.90 -2.27 -15.01
N ASP A 52 4.32 -3.46 -15.45
CA ASP A 52 5.49 -4.17 -14.89
C ASP A 52 6.76 -3.33 -15.07
N GLN A 53 6.96 -2.80 -16.28
CA GLN A 53 8.09 -1.94 -16.60
C GLN A 53 8.08 -0.64 -15.76
N LEU A 54 6.89 -0.09 -15.45
CA LEU A 54 6.78 1.08 -14.60
C LEU A 54 7.06 0.76 -13.13
N VAL A 55 6.65 -0.41 -12.63
CA VAL A 55 7.02 -0.85 -11.28
C VAL A 55 8.54 -1.01 -11.19
N ASP A 56 9.16 -1.66 -12.16
CA ASP A 56 10.61 -1.85 -12.18
C ASP A 56 11.38 -0.54 -12.28
N VAL A 57 10.94 0.41 -13.12
CA VAL A 57 11.61 1.71 -13.23
C VAL A 57 11.41 2.56 -11.98
N PHE A 58 10.27 2.43 -11.29
CA PHE A 58 10.02 3.12 -10.03
C PHE A 58 10.99 2.66 -8.93
N VAL A 59 11.25 1.36 -8.84
CA VAL A 59 12.18 0.76 -7.87
C VAL A 59 13.62 1.09 -8.25
N ARG A 60 14.00 0.87 -9.51
CA ARG A 60 15.39 1.05 -9.98
C ARG A 60 15.77 2.49 -10.25
N GLY A 61 14.78 3.37 -10.38
CA GLY A 61 14.94 4.81 -10.52
C GLY A 61 15.23 5.52 -9.20
N LEU A 62 15.23 4.80 -8.06
CA LEU A 62 15.65 5.35 -6.78
C LEU A 62 17.07 5.92 -6.89
N ASP A 63 17.30 7.08 -6.26
CA ASP A 63 18.58 7.79 -6.24
C ASP A 63 19.22 7.98 -7.63
N ARG A 64 18.37 8.08 -8.67
CA ARG A 64 18.80 8.29 -10.07
C ARG A 64 19.76 7.20 -10.54
N VAL A 65 19.59 5.97 -10.04
CA VAL A 65 20.43 4.81 -10.40
C VAL A 65 20.17 4.42 -11.86
N TYR A 66 18.89 4.27 -12.24
CA TYR A 66 18.53 3.90 -13.61
C TYR A 66 18.69 5.04 -14.64
N ASN A 67 18.22 6.24 -14.32
CA ASN A 67 18.33 7.44 -15.16
C ASN A 67 18.88 8.59 -14.31
N LYS A 68 19.98 9.23 -14.76
CA LYS A 68 20.68 10.28 -14.01
C LYS A 68 19.89 11.58 -13.90
N GLU A 69 18.87 11.76 -14.72
CA GLU A 69 18.04 12.95 -14.83
C GLU A 69 16.62 12.75 -14.27
N ALA A 70 16.28 11.57 -13.71
CA ALA A 70 14.91 11.28 -13.28
C ALA A 70 14.85 10.46 -11.97
N GLU A 71 13.87 10.78 -11.13
CA GLU A 71 13.64 10.13 -9.82
C GLU A 71 12.31 9.37 -9.73
N TYR A 72 11.43 9.52 -10.72
CA TYR A 72 10.21 8.73 -10.92
C TYR A 72 9.18 8.80 -9.79
N HIS A 73 9.23 9.83 -8.92
CA HIS A 73 8.34 9.94 -7.76
C HIS A 73 6.84 9.90 -8.11
N PHE A 74 6.45 10.53 -9.23
CA PHE A 74 5.05 10.60 -9.67
C PHE A 74 4.47 9.26 -10.13
N LEU A 75 5.28 8.23 -10.36
CA LEU A 75 4.75 6.89 -10.60
C LEU A 75 4.02 6.34 -9.37
N ALA A 76 4.39 6.75 -8.16
CA ALA A 76 3.63 6.40 -6.95
C ALA A 76 2.17 6.86 -7.05
N SER A 77 1.92 8.05 -7.58
CA SER A 77 0.57 8.56 -7.82
C SER A 77 -0.15 7.82 -8.95
N VAL A 78 0.56 7.36 -9.98
CA VAL A 78 0.00 6.48 -11.02
C VAL A 78 -0.51 5.19 -10.40
N PHE A 79 0.28 4.54 -9.56
CA PHE A 79 -0.10 3.30 -8.88
C PHE A 79 -1.26 3.51 -7.91
N ALA A 80 -1.28 4.62 -7.17
CA ALA A 80 -2.41 5.01 -6.35
C ALA A 80 -3.72 5.16 -7.16
N ASN A 81 -3.67 5.80 -8.34
CA ASN A 81 -4.85 5.93 -9.19
C ASN A 81 -5.32 4.58 -9.74
N VAL A 82 -4.39 3.74 -10.19
CA VAL A 82 -4.70 2.43 -10.78
C VAL A 82 -5.32 1.49 -9.75
N THR A 83 -4.83 1.51 -8.51
CA THR A 83 -5.35 0.66 -7.42
C THR A 83 -6.72 1.10 -6.89
N MET A 84 -7.25 2.24 -7.33
CA MET A 84 -8.67 2.56 -7.09
C MET A 84 -9.59 1.53 -7.77
N LEU A 85 -9.14 0.89 -8.85
CA LEU A 85 -9.88 -0.13 -9.58
C LEU A 85 -9.62 -1.53 -9.01
N PRO A 86 -10.65 -2.41 -8.94
CA PRO A 86 -10.45 -3.81 -8.52
C PRO A 86 -9.35 -4.53 -9.28
N GLN A 87 -9.29 -4.36 -10.61
CA GLN A 87 -8.28 -4.99 -11.47
C GLN A 87 -6.87 -4.45 -11.18
N GLY A 88 -6.77 -3.18 -10.75
CA GLY A 88 -5.51 -2.60 -10.31
C GLY A 88 -5.05 -3.20 -9.00
N ARG A 89 -5.95 -3.36 -8.01
CA ARG A 89 -5.63 -4.02 -6.74
C ARG A 89 -5.16 -5.45 -6.97
N GLU A 90 -5.90 -6.19 -7.78
CA GLU A 90 -5.57 -7.58 -8.14
C GLU A 90 -4.16 -7.68 -8.74
N TYR A 91 -3.81 -6.78 -9.67
CA TYR A 91 -2.45 -6.72 -10.21
C TYR A 91 -1.39 -6.51 -9.11
N PHE A 92 -1.61 -5.60 -8.17
CA PHE A 92 -0.64 -5.31 -7.12
C PHE A 92 -0.54 -6.39 -6.04
N LEU A 93 -1.56 -7.26 -5.91
CA LEU A 93 -1.64 -8.31 -4.88
C LEU A 93 -1.25 -9.70 -5.40
N THR A 94 -1.31 -9.92 -6.71
CA THR A 94 -0.95 -11.19 -7.32
C THR A 94 0.52 -11.24 -7.74
N THR A 95 1.18 -12.37 -7.48
CA THR A 95 2.59 -12.61 -7.83
C THR A 95 2.80 -12.47 -9.33
N ALA A 96 3.72 -11.60 -9.74
CA ALA A 96 3.97 -11.34 -11.14
C ALA A 96 4.79 -12.48 -11.77
N SER A 97 4.38 -12.94 -12.96
CA SER A 97 5.00 -14.08 -13.63
C SER A 97 6.39 -13.80 -14.21
N TYR A 98 6.83 -12.55 -14.29
CA TYR A 98 8.11 -12.18 -14.92
C TYR A 98 9.29 -12.21 -13.94
N ASP A 99 9.03 -12.16 -12.64
CA ASP A 99 10.07 -12.18 -11.60
C ASP A 99 9.65 -12.83 -10.27
N ASP A 100 8.48 -13.48 -10.23
CA ASP A 100 7.95 -14.22 -9.08
C ASP A 100 7.78 -13.37 -7.80
N VAL A 101 7.60 -12.06 -7.95
CA VAL A 101 7.39 -11.12 -6.85
C VAL A 101 6.04 -10.41 -7.00
N THR A 102 5.33 -10.23 -5.88
CA THR A 102 4.09 -9.44 -5.84
C THR A 102 4.43 -7.94 -5.96
N PRO A 103 3.86 -7.17 -6.90
CA PRO A 103 4.24 -5.79 -7.12
C PRO A 103 4.14 -4.89 -5.87
N LEU A 104 3.12 -5.09 -5.02
CA LEU A 104 2.97 -4.30 -3.79
C LEU A 104 4.18 -4.44 -2.84
N SER A 105 4.80 -5.62 -2.74
CA SER A 105 5.95 -5.82 -1.83
C SER A 105 7.18 -5.00 -2.26
N LYS A 106 7.29 -4.66 -3.54
CA LYS A 106 8.33 -3.77 -4.07
C LYS A 106 8.06 -2.28 -3.76
N LEU A 107 6.81 -1.92 -3.49
CA LEU A 107 6.38 -0.54 -3.25
C LEU A 107 6.43 -0.17 -1.77
N ILE A 108 5.95 -1.06 -0.88
CA ILE A 108 5.78 -0.77 0.55
C ILE A 108 7.06 -0.36 1.27
N VAL A 109 8.24 -0.72 0.76
CA VAL A 109 9.54 -0.27 1.27
C VAL A 109 9.73 1.25 1.23
N PHE A 110 8.91 1.97 0.45
CA PHE A 110 8.97 3.42 0.30
C PHE A 110 7.98 4.20 1.20
N THR A 111 7.32 3.57 2.17
CA THR A 111 6.41 4.27 3.10
C THR A 111 7.13 5.32 3.96
N GLU A 112 8.43 5.16 4.21
CA GLU A 112 9.29 6.16 4.90
C GLU A 112 10.16 7.00 3.96
N HIS A 113 9.88 7.01 2.65
CA HIS A 113 10.75 7.72 1.70
C HIS A 113 10.73 9.26 1.93
N PRO A 114 11.88 9.97 1.86
CA PRO A 114 11.95 11.42 2.14
C PRO A 114 11.13 12.34 1.22
N ASN A 115 10.87 11.91 -0.01
CA ASN A 115 9.99 12.62 -0.95
C ASN A 115 8.50 12.30 -0.69
N ILE A 116 7.71 13.33 -0.38
CA ILE A 116 6.28 13.23 -0.02
C ILE A 116 5.40 12.61 -1.11
N ILE A 117 5.72 12.85 -2.39
CA ILE A 117 4.95 12.33 -3.53
C ILE A 117 5.13 10.82 -3.60
N ARG A 118 6.37 10.35 -3.42
CA ARG A 118 6.70 8.93 -3.44
C ARG A 118 6.05 8.19 -2.27
N ARG A 119 6.28 8.65 -1.03
CA ARG A 119 5.68 8.00 0.15
C ARG A 119 4.15 8.09 0.15
N GLY A 120 3.58 9.26 -0.18
CA GLY A 120 2.13 9.46 -0.16
C GLY A 120 1.39 8.64 -1.21
N GLY A 121 1.95 8.52 -2.42
CA GLY A 121 1.40 7.65 -3.46
C GLY A 121 1.49 6.17 -3.09
N VAL A 122 2.59 5.73 -2.47
CA VAL A 122 2.75 4.33 -1.99
C VAL A 122 1.79 4.03 -0.85
N ILE A 123 1.65 4.92 0.14
CA ILE A 123 0.70 4.77 1.25
C ILE A 123 -0.74 4.69 0.72
N SER A 124 -1.09 5.54 -0.26
CA SER A 124 -2.41 5.51 -0.91
C SER A 124 -2.63 4.20 -1.70
N CYS A 125 -1.63 3.75 -2.45
CA CYS A 125 -1.66 2.48 -3.17
C CYS A 125 -1.86 1.29 -2.22
N LEU A 126 -1.16 1.30 -1.08
CA LEU A 126 -1.29 0.29 -0.03
C LEU A 126 -2.69 0.26 0.58
N LYS A 127 -3.21 1.43 1.00
CA LYS A 127 -4.59 1.54 1.50
C LYS A 127 -5.58 1.00 0.49
N ASN A 128 -5.44 1.40 -0.78
CA ASN A 128 -6.33 0.94 -1.83
C ASN A 128 -6.31 -0.59 -1.93
N CYS A 129 -5.13 -1.23 -1.94
CA CYS A 129 -5.02 -2.68 -1.93
C CYS A 129 -5.73 -3.34 -0.72
N CYS A 130 -5.78 -2.70 0.46
CA CYS A 130 -6.50 -3.22 1.61
C CYS A 130 -8.03 -3.35 1.42
N PHE A 131 -8.62 -2.77 0.36
CA PHE A 131 -10.03 -3.02 0.02
C PHE A 131 -10.28 -4.44 -0.54
N ALA A 132 -9.24 -5.16 -0.95
CA ALA A 132 -9.34 -6.53 -1.43
C ALA A 132 -9.26 -7.50 -0.24
N ILE A 133 -10.40 -7.71 0.43
CA ILE A 133 -10.52 -8.44 1.71
C ILE A 133 -9.98 -9.87 1.60
N GLU A 134 -10.21 -10.52 0.46
CA GLU A 134 -9.74 -11.87 0.14
C GLU A 134 -8.22 -12.02 0.22
N HIS A 135 -7.46 -10.93 0.06
CA HIS A 135 -6.00 -10.93 0.09
C HIS A 135 -5.40 -10.55 1.45
N HIS A 136 -6.21 -10.24 2.48
CA HIS A 136 -5.70 -9.75 3.77
C HIS A 136 -4.71 -10.71 4.44
N LEU A 137 -4.93 -12.03 4.34
CA LEU A 137 -4.02 -13.01 4.91
C LEU A 137 -2.66 -13.01 4.21
N ASP A 138 -2.65 -12.91 2.88
CA ASP A 138 -1.42 -12.83 2.09
C ASP A 138 -0.71 -11.49 2.32
N MET A 139 -1.46 -10.40 2.49
CA MET A 139 -0.92 -9.09 2.87
C MET A 139 -0.22 -9.14 4.24
N LEU A 140 -0.82 -9.82 5.22
CA LEU A 140 -0.31 -9.92 6.59
C LEU A 140 0.73 -11.04 6.79
N SER A 141 0.89 -11.95 5.82
CA SER A 141 1.78 -13.08 5.95
C SER A 141 3.26 -12.67 5.78
N PRO A 142 4.15 -13.04 6.73
CA PRO A 142 5.59 -12.81 6.62
C PRO A 142 6.25 -13.49 5.43
N SER A 143 5.66 -14.58 4.90
CA SER A 143 6.20 -15.32 3.75
C SER A 143 5.65 -14.84 2.40
N LYS A 144 4.84 -13.77 2.40
CA LYS A 144 4.19 -13.20 1.22
C LYS A 144 4.51 -11.72 1.11
N ILE A 145 3.54 -10.83 1.30
CA ILE A 145 3.72 -9.39 1.09
C ILE A 145 4.26 -8.72 2.36
N ASN A 146 3.85 -9.19 3.54
CA ASN A 146 4.26 -8.67 4.84
C ASN A 146 4.13 -7.14 4.96
N VAL A 147 2.91 -6.60 4.77
CA VAL A 147 2.68 -5.14 4.77
C VAL A 147 2.80 -4.49 6.14
N LEU A 148 2.59 -5.27 7.22
CA LEU A 148 2.39 -4.72 8.56
C LEU A 148 3.59 -3.88 9.08
N PRO A 149 4.86 -4.31 8.96
CA PRO A 149 5.99 -3.49 9.40
C PRO A 149 6.03 -2.13 8.70
N TYR A 150 5.72 -2.10 7.40
CA TYR A 150 5.74 -0.88 6.58
C TYR A 150 4.56 0.05 6.86
N ILE A 151 3.48 -0.45 7.48
CA ILE A 151 2.37 0.37 7.99
C ILE A 151 2.71 0.93 9.37
N LEU A 152 3.29 0.12 10.26
CA LEU A 152 3.53 0.49 11.65
C LEU A 152 4.76 1.40 11.81
N LEU A 153 5.83 1.15 11.07
CA LEU A 153 7.09 1.89 11.20
C LEU A 153 6.91 3.42 11.05
N PRO A 154 6.16 3.95 10.06
CA PRO A 154 5.89 5.39 9.99
C PRO A 154 5.01 5.93 11.13
N LEU A 155 4.28 5.08 11.86
CA LEU A 155 3.45 5.46 13.01
C LEU A 155 4.23 5.44 14.34
N CYS A 156 5.41 4.80 14.35
CA CYS A 156 6.30 4.76 15.51
C CYS A 156 7.09 6.07 15.70
N GLY A 157 7.28 6.46 16.95
CA GLY A 157 8.22 7.49 17.36
C GLY A 157 9.43 6.90 18.09
N PRO A 158 10.13 7.70 18.91
CA PRO A 158 11.32 7.26 19.66
C PRO A 158 10.98 6.52 20.96
N GLU A 159 9.71 6.21 21.21
CA GLU A 159 9.30 5.52 22.43
C GLU A 159 9.77 4.06 22.46
N GLU A 160 10.18 3.61 23.63
CA GLU A 160 10.53 2.21 23.87
C GLU A 160 9.29 1.41 24.28
N PHE A 161 9.20 0.16 23.79
CA PHE A 161 8.19 -0.81 24.22
C PHE A 161 8.75 -1.69 25.33
N ASP A 162 7.90 -2.23 26.19
CA ASP A 162 8.34 -3.25 27.15
C ASP A 162 8.61 -4.59 26.44
N LEU A 163 9.31 -5.50 27.13
CA LEU A 163 9.72 -6.79 26.54
C LEU A 163 8.52 -7.65 26.12
N ASP A 164 7.43 -7.61 26.87
CA ASP A 164 6.22 -8.40 26.61
C ASP A 164 5.46 -7.91 25.37
N ASP A 165 5.51 -6.60 25.09
CA ASP A 165 4.99 -6.00 23.87
C ASP A 165 5.95 -6.23 22.69
N MET A 166 7.27 -6.13 22.89
CA MET A 166 8.27 -6.37 21.84
C MET A 166 8.22 -7.80 21.28
N GLU A 167 8.03 -8.82 22.12
CA GLU A 167 8.04 -10.24 21.68
C GLU A 167 7.02 -10.53 20.56
N GLY A 168 5.87 -9.85 20.56
CA GLY A 168 4.85 -10.02 19.52
C GLY A 168 5.05 -9.15 18.27
N MET A 169 5.76 -8.02 18.39
CA MET A 169 5.89 -7.04 17.31
C MET A 169 6.76 -7.55 16.14
N PRO A 170 6.58 -7.01 14.93
CA PRO A 170 7.56 -7.19 13.86
C PRO A 170 8.95 -6.68 14.25
N GLU A 171 10.00 -7.39 13.85
CA GLU A 171 11.39 -7.09 14.21
C GLU A 171 11.79 -5.65 13.83
N ASP A 172 11.31 -5.14 12.70
CA ASP A 172 11.60 -3.81 12.18
C ASP A 172 11.18 -2.66 13.11
N ILE A 173 10.29 -2.90 14.08
CA ILE A 173 9.77 -1.87 15.00
C ILE A 173 10.13 -2.09 16.47
N GLN A 174 10.83 -3.18 16.81
CA GLN A 174 11.13 -3.50 18.21
C GLN A 174 12.17 -2.55 18.82
N LEU A 175 13.26 -2.25 18.07
CA LEU A 175 14.41 -1.49 18.57
C LEU A 175 14.70 -0.29 17.67
N LEU A 176 13.86 0.73 17.80
CA LEU A 176 13.98 1.96 17.02
C LEU A 176 15.01 2.92 17.62
N PRO A 177 15.73 3.70 16.80
CA PRO A 177 16.69 4.67 17.29
C PRO A 177 15.98 5.87 17.95
N SER A 178 16.68 6.57 18.84
CA SER A 178 16.12 7.71 19.58
C SER A 178 15.75 8.91 18.71
N ASP A 179 16.24 8.97 17.47
CA ASP A 179 15.91 9.99 16.47
C ASP A 179 14.79 9.57 15.53
N LYS A 180 14.17 8.39 15.73
CA LYS A 180 13.00 7.96 14.97
C LYS A 180 11.87 8.97 15.11
N LYS A 181 11.33 9.39 13.97
CA LYS A 181 10.19 10.29 13.89
C LYS A 181 9.00 9.57 13.27
N ARG A 182 7.82 9.95 13.74
CA ARG A 182 6.56 9.60 13.07
C ARG A 182 6.46 10.32 11.73
N GLU A 183 5.63 9.79 10.84
CA GLU A 183 5.23 10.46 9.60
C GLU A 183 4.69 11.87 9.94
N PRO A 184 5.33 12.95 9.46
CA PRO A 184 4.97 14.31 9.82
C PRO A 184 3.62 14.76 9.25
N ASP A 185 3.20 14.22 8.10
CA ASP A 185 1.95 14.59 7.45
C ASP A 185 0.74 13.85 8.08
N ALA A 186 -0.18 14.62 8.65
CA ALA A 186 -1.37 14.07 9.33
C ALA A 186 -2.27 13.26 8.40
N TYR A 187 -2.38 13.64 7.12
CA TYR A 187 -3.19 12.89 6.16
C TYR A 187 -2.55 11.54 5.84
N LEU A 188 -1.22 11.46 5.76
CA LEU A 188 -0.52 10.19 5.57
C LEU A 188 -0.63 9.30 6.81
N ARG A 189 -0.52 9.86 8.02
CA ARG A 189 -0.82 9.13 9.27
C ARG A 189 -2.23 8.55 9.29
N GLN A 190 -3.23 9.38 8.94
CA GLN A 190 -4.62 8.94 8.82
C GLN A 190 -4.76 7.79 7.82
N THR A 191 -4.15 7.89 6.64
CA THR A 191 -4.25 6.88 5.57
C THR A 191 -3.63 5.54 5.98
N LEU A 192 -2.53 5.55 6.74
CA LEU A 192 -1.93 4.36 7.33
C LEU A 192 -2.86 3.70 8.36
N LEU A 193 -3.48 4.48 9.24
CA LEU A 193 -4.46 3.96 10.21
C LEU A 193 -5.70 3.38 9.52
N GLU A 194 -6.22 4.04 8.47
CA GLU A 194 -7.32 3.51 7.66
C GLU A 194 -6.95 2.18 7.00
N SER A 195 -5.69 1.98 6.63
CA SER A 195 -5.19 0.69 6.13
C SER A 195 -5.28 -0.39 7.21
N ILE A 196 -4.99 -0.06 8.48
CA ILE A 196 -5.17 -0.97 9.62
C ILE A 196 -6.65 -1.26 9.82
N VAL A 197 -7.52 -0.25 9.79
CA VAL A 197 -8.99 -0.45 9.91
C VAL A 197 -9.49 -1.44 8.86
N LEU A 198 -9.09 -1.29 7.60
CA LEU A 198 -9.44 -2.25 6.55
C LEU A 198 -8.93 -3.66 6.87
N LEU A 199 -7.68 -3.81 7.35
CA LEU A 199 -7.13 -5.12 7.74
C LEU A 199 -7.84 -5.74 8.96
N THR A 200 -8.64 -4.98 9.73
CA THR A 200 -9.47 -5.51 10.81
C THR A 200 -10.83 -6.05 10.34
N THR A 201 -11.16 -5.94 9.05
CA THR A 201 -12.46 -6.41 8.52
C THR A 201 -12.68 -7.89 8.80
N THR A 202 -11.67 -8.74 8.57
CA THR A 202 -11.76 -10.17 8.85
C THR A 202 -11.39 -10.48 10.30
N ARG A 203 -12.01 -11.51 10.87
CA ARG A 203 -11.64 -12.03 12.19
C ARG A 203 -10.16 -12.43 12.25
N GLN A 204 -9.69 -13.17 11.24
CA GLN A 204 -8.29 -13.59 11.18
C GLN A 204 -7.33 -12.39 11.10
N GLY A 205 -7.68 -11.35 10.35
CA GLY A 205 -6.94 -10.09 10.33
C GLY A 205 -6.84 -9.46 11.72
N ARG A 206 -7.96 -9.34 12.46
CA ARG A 206 -7.94 -8.88 13.86
C ARG A 206 -7.04 -9.72 14.76
N MET A 207 -7.14 -11.05 14.67
CA MET A 207 -6.29 -11.96 15.45
C MET A 207 -4.81 -11.75 15.17
N ILE A 208 -4.41 -11.64 13.89
CA ILE A 208 -3.01 -11.40 13.51
C ILE A 208 -2.55 -10.02 14.02
N LEU A 209 -3.35 -8.96 13.86
CA LEU A 209 -3.00 -7.62 14.34
C LEU A 209 -2.84 -7.58 15.87
N ARG A 210 -3.68 -8.31 16.63
CA ARG A 210 -3.50 -8.47 18.08
C ARG A 210 -2.24 -9.24 18.43
N GLN A 211 -2.00 -10.37 17.77
CA GLN A 211 -0.80 -11.19 17.96
C GLN A 211 0.47 -10.39 17.68
N LYS A 212 0.43 -9.52 16.66
CA LYS A 212 1.52 -8.62 16.27
C LYS A 212 1.61 -7.34 17.07
N LYS A 213 0.88 -7.24 18.18
CA LYS A 213 0.97 -6.14 19.15
C LYS A 213 0.81 -4.76 18.49
N VAL A 214 -0.16 -4.64 17.59
CA VAL A 214 -0.49 -3.37 16.93
C VAL A 214 -1.03 -2.35 17.94
N TYR A 215 -1.85 -2.78 18.91
CA TYR A 215 -2.47 -1.89 19.88
C TYR A 215 -1.45 -1.02 20.68
N PRO A 216 -0.36 -1.57 21.25
CA PRO A 216 0.69 -0.76 21.88
C PRO A 216 1.25 0.35 20.99
N VAL A 217 1.52 0.08 19.71
CA VAL A 217 2.01 1.09 18.75
C VAL A 217 0.99 2.22 18.59
N ILE A 218 -0.27 1.85 18.37
CA ILE A 218 -1.38 2.80 18.21
C ILE A 218 -1.61 3.61 19.49
N ARG A 219 -1.48 3.00 20.66
CA ARG A 219 -1.58 3.67 21.96
C ARG A 219 -0.49 4.74 22.11
N GLN A 220 0.78 4.41 21.82
CA GLN A 220 1.88 5.38 21.92
C GLN A 220 1.71 6.53 20.94
N MET A 221 1.29 6.22 19.70
CA MET A 221 0.96 7.25 18.72
C MET A 221 -0.16 8.18 19.20
N HIS A 222 -1.24 7.63 19.78
CA HIS A 222 -2.37 8.42 20.24
C HIS A 222 -2.00 9.44 21.31
N LEU A 223 -1.12 9.06 22.26
CA LEU A 223 -0.73 9.91 23.39
C LEU A 223 -0.11 11.25 22.97
N VAL A 224 0.47 11.31 21.77
CA VAL A 224 1.13 12.51 21.23
C VAL A 224 0.43 13.08 20.00
N GLU A 225 -0.65 12.45 19.53
CA GLU A 225 -1.38 12.92 18.36
C GLU A 225 -2.22 14.16 18.70
N SER A 226 -2.15 15.16 17.83
CA SER A 226 -2.85 16.44 18.00
C SER A 226 -3.94 16.67 16.96
N ASP A 227 -3.91 15.93 15.85
CA ASP A 227 -4.91 16.07 14.78
C ASP A 227 -6.16 15.24 15.10
N GLU A 228 -7.30 15.92 15.25
CA GLU A 228 -8.58 15.31 15.61
C GLU A 228 -9.04 14.24 14.62
N LYS A 229 -8.78 14.42 13.31
CA LYS A 229 -9.18 13.43 12.30
C LYS A 229 -8.38 12.15 12.44
N VAL A 230 -7.09 12.28 12.74
CA VAL A 230 -6.22 11.13 13.01
C VAL A 230 -6.69 10.41 14.27
N SER A 231 -6.99 11.13 15.35
CA SER A 231 -7.48 10.56 16.61
C SER A 231 -8.78 9.77 16.44
N ILE A 232 -9.72 10.25 15.61
CA ILE A 232 -10.95 9.52 15.29
C ILE A 232 -10.63 8.14 14.68
N VAL A 233 -9.70 8.07 13.73
CA VAL A 233 -9.32 6.78 13.11
C VAL A 233 -8.55 5.90 14.09
N VAL A 234 -7.72 6.48 14.96
CA VAL A 234 -7.08 5.74 16.07
C VAL A 234 -8.11 5.06 16.96
N GLU A 235 -9.15 5.77 17.37
CA GLU A 235 -10.24 5.21 18.17
C GLU A 235 -10.97 4.08 17.42
N GLN A 236 -11.19 4.23 16.12
CA GLN A 236 -11.75 3.16 15.28
C GLN A 236 -10.85 1.91 15.29
N VAL A 237 -9.53 2.06 15.11
CA VAL A 237 -8.59 0.93 15.18
C VAL A 237 -8.67 0.24 16.54
N VAL A 238 -8.64 1.00 17.64
CA VAL A 238 -8.74 0.46 19.00
C VAL A 238 -10.06 -0.28 19.19
N ASN A 239 -11.18 0.31 18.80
CA ASN A 239 -12.50 -0.32 18.91
C ASN A 239 -12.55 -1.64 18.13
N MET A 240 -12.01 -1.68 16.91
CA MET A 240 -11.97 -2.90 16.12
C MET A 240 -11.08 -3.98 16.74
N LEU A 241 -9.94 -3.61 17.34
CA LEU A 241 -9.05 -4.56 18.01
C LEU A 241 -9.61 -5.03 19.36
N MET A 242 -10.39 -4.22 20.07
CA MET A 242 -10.96 -4.57 21.38
C MET A 242 -12.28 -5.34 21.30
N ARG A 243 -12.89 -5.48 20.12
CA ARG A 243 -14.12 -6.28 19.93
C ARG A 243 -13.91 -7.74 20.34
N ASP A 244 -14.80 -8.25 21.19
CA ASP A 244 -14.88 -9.67 21.51
C ASP A 244 -15.35 -10.47 20.28
N GLU A 245 -14.73 -11.63 20.05
CA GLU A 245 -15.11 -12.50 18.93
C GLU A 245 -16.32 -13.33 19.34
N GLY A 246 -17.52 -12.83 19.03
CA GLY A 246 -18.77 -13.57 19.17
C GLY A 246 -18.90 -14.71 18.13
N PRO A 247 -19.75 -15.71 18.38
CA PRO A 247 -19.92 -16.86 17.48
C PRO A 247 -20.61 -16.56 16.12
N GLU A 248 -21.11 -15.35 15.86
CA GLU A 248 -21.97 -15.02 14.70
C GLU A 248 -21.43 -13.87 13.79
N GLU A 249 -20.13 -13.62 13.73
CA GLU A 249 -19.56 -12.41 13.08
C GLU A 249 -19.16 -12.54 11.59
N ASP A 250 -19.69 -13.49 10.82
CA ASP A 250 -19.42 -13.57 9.37
C ASP A 250 -20.15 -12.46 8.54
N ASN A 251 -21.02 -11.65 9.18
CA ASN A 251 -21.93 -10.71 8.50
C ASN A 251 -21.36 -9.30 8.26
N ILE A 252 -20.10 -8.99 8.63
CA ILE A 252 -19.52 -7.64 8.43
C ILE A 252 -19.27 -7.33 6.94
N VAL A 253 -19.08 -8.38 6.11
CA VAL A 253 -18.83 -8.25 4.66
C VAL A 253 -19.98 -7.54 3.94
N GLU A 254 -21.22 -7.67 4.42
CA GLU A 254 -22.40 -7.06 3.77
C GLU A 254 -22.50 -5.54 3.99
N ASN A 255 -22.05 -5.01 5.13
CA ASN A 255 -22.15 -3.58 5.43
C ASN A 255 -21.13 -2.71 4.68
N ILE A 256 -19.94 -3.24 4.39
CA ILE A 256 -18.95 -2.52 3.56
C ILE A 256 -19.35 -2.54 2.08
N ARG A 257 -20.01 -3.61 1.63
CA ARG A 257 -20.58 -3.72 0.28
C ARG A 257 -21.75 -2.77 0.04
N SER A 258 -22.56 -2.49 1.06
CA SER A 258 -23.71 -1.58 0.94
C SER A 258 -23.33 -0.10 0.92
N GLU A 259 -22.22 0.29 1.57
CA GLU A 259 -21.67 1.66 1.49
C GLU A 259 -20.86 1.92 0.21
N ASN A 260 -20.46 0.88 -0.53
CA ASN A 260 -19.80 0.96 -1.84
C ASN A 260 -20.40 -0.06 -2.84
N PRO A 261 -21.54 0.26 -3.47
CA PRO A 261 -22.34 -0.70 -4.23
C PRO A 261 -21.69 -1.25 -5.52
N ASP A 262 -20.55 -0.71 -5.98
CA ASP A 262 -19.79 -1.25 -7.12
C ASP A 262 -18.94 -2.50 -6.77
N LEU A 263 -19.02 -3.01 -5.54
CA LEU A 263 -18.22 -4.14 -5.06
C LEU A 263 -18.94 -5.51 -5.11
N GLY A 264 -20.08 -5.63 -5.79
CA GLY A 264 -21.00 -6.76 -5.58
C GLY A 264 -21.46 -7.60 -6.77
N ASN A 265 -21.39 -7.12 -8.02
CA ASN A 265 -21.96 -7.85 -9.15
C ASN A 265 -21.00 -7.92 -10.33
N ASP A 266 -20.18 -8.97 -10.36
CA ASP A 266 -19.76 -9.56 -11.64
C ASP A 266 -19.48 -11.06 -11.46
N ASN A 267 -20.54 -11.80 -11.15
CA ASN A 267 -20.56 -13.26 -11.23
C ASN A 267 -21.89 -13.70 -11.85
N THR A 268 -22.08 -13.34 -13.12
CA THR A 268 -22.91 -14.12 -14.04
C THR A 268 -22.11 -14.32 -15.31
N ILE A 269 -21.38 -15.43 -15.34
CA ILE A 269 -21.03 -16.12 -16.57
C ILE A 269 -22.37 -16.48 -17.22
N GLU A 270 -22.80 -15.76 -18.24
CA GLU A 270 -23.75 -16.29 -19.19
C GLU A 270 -22.95 -17.03 -20.26
N GLU A 271 -22.86 -18.35 -20.09
CA GLU A 271 -22.75 -19.26 -21.23
C GLU A 271 -24.01 -19.10 -22.07
N ILE A 272 -23.85 -18.59 -23.29
CA ILE A 272 -24.34 -19.09 -24.60
C ILE A 272 -24.10 -18.01 -25.67
#